data_AF-A0A3A9C5R8-F1
#
_entry.id   AF-A0A3A9C5R8-F1
#
_cell.length_a   1.000
_cell.length_b   1.000
_cell.length_c   1.000
_cell.angle_alpha   90.00
_cell.angle_beta   90.00
_cell.angle_gamma   90.00
#
_symmetry.space_group_name_H-M   'P 1'
#
loop_
_entity.id
_entity.type
_entity.pdbx_description
1 polymer ?
#
loop_
_entity_poly.entity_id
_entity_poly.type
_entity_poly.pdbx_seq_one_letter_code
_entity_poly.pdbx_strand_id
1 'polypeptide(L)'
;MTETFGLSKKQATEAVKALENMGIIKRIFKTIQVRGQILDNVLFIELILKRLYEVTFPEEIEENTLSPPKEIPLSVEGERNIPKKREDTTSKVTGLSLKGETNTKNTIEITNKDYLSINQGEADMDQVDMIEIYTQIVKENIDYEILKADMKYQYELLDELVEIIVDVVAVQRKRIRIGGAEYPYGLVKGKFLKLDSGHIRYVLDSMEKTTTHIVNIRRIC
;
A
#
# COMPACT_ATOMS: atom_id res chain seq x y z
N MET A 1 17.66 -14.11 13.84
CA MET A 1 17.47 -12.75 13.30
C MET A 1 18.46 -12.39 12.18
N THR A 2 19.53 -13.14 11.93
CA THR A 2 20.52 -12.85 10.87
C THR A 2 20.22 -13.47 9.50
N GLU A 3 19.35 -14.48 9.43
CA GLU A 3 19.09 -15.24 8.20
C GLU A 3 18.11 -14.55 7.25
N THR A 4 17.33 -13.58 7.73
CA THR A 4 16.28 -12.91 6.94
C THR A 4 16.82 -11.83 6.01
N PHE A 5 18.02 -11.28 6.29
CA PHE A 5 18.59 -10.14 5.57
C PHE A 5 19.95 -10.43 4.92
N GLY A 6 20.46 -11.68 4.99
CA GLY A 6 21.78 -12.04 4.43
C GLY A 6 22.98 -11.36 5.11
N LEU A 7 22.78 -10.75 6.28
CA LEU A 7 23.80 -10.00 7.03
C LEU A 7 24.44 -10.88 8.12
N SER A 8 25.75 -10.71 8.33
CA SER A 8 26.43 -11.36 9.44
C SER A 8 26.01 -10.77 10.80
N LYS A 9 26.14 -11.55 11.88
CA LYS A 9 25.85 -11.09 13.26
C LYS A 9 26.64 -9.84 13.62
N LYS A 10 27.89 -9.77 13.15
CA LYS A 10 28.79 -8.64 13.38
C LYS A 10 28.28 -7.39 12.66
N GLN A 11 27.92 -7.49 11.38
CA GLN A 11 27.35 -6.38 10.61
C GLN A 11 26.05 -5.86 11.20
N ALA A 12 25.14 -6.75 11.58
CA ALA A 12 23.89 -6.34 12.21
C ALA A 12 24.12 -5.59 13.54
N THR A 13 25.09 -6.06 14.35
CA THR A 13 25.45 -5.40 15.62
C THR A 13 26.10 -4.04 15.41
N GLU A 14 27.01 -3.94 14.43
CA GLU A 14 27.69 -2.69 14.08
C GLU A 14 26.70 -1.67 13.51
N ALA A 15 25.77 -2.08 12.64
CA ALA A 15 24.73 -1.21 12.10
C ALA A 15 23.83 -0.65 13.21
N VAL A 16 23.38 -1.49 14.14
CA VAL A 16 22.57 -1.04 15.28
C VAL A 16 23.33 -0.06 16.17
N LYS A 17 24.62 -0.30 16.45
CA LYS A 17 25.45 0.65 17.20
C LYS A 17 25.64 1.96 16.46
N ALA A 18 25.83 1.92 15.14
CA ALA A 18 25.98 3.12 14.33
C ALA A 18 24.71 3.98 14.36
N LEU A 19 23.54 3.37 14.19
CA LEU A 19 22.24 4.06 14.25
C LEU A 19 21.94 4.66 15.64
N GLU A 20 22.35 3.96 16.70
CA GLU A 20 22.23 4.47 18.07
C GLU A 20 23.18 5.64 18.34
N ASN A 21 24.42 5.57 17.85
CA ASN A 21 25.40 6.66 17.93
C ASN A 21 24.95 7.90 17.13
N MET A 22 24.22 7.71 16.02
CA MET A 22 23.59 8.79 15.27
C MET A 22 22.34 9.37 15.98
N GLY A 23 21.91 8.77 17.08
CA GLY A 23 20.71 9.18 17.81
C GLY A 23 19.41 8.92 17.05
N ILE A 24 19.45 8.07 16.02
CA ILE A 24 18.29 7.72 15.19
C ILE A 24 17.44 6.67 15.91
N ILE A 25 18.07 5.78 16.68
CA ILE A 25 17.36 4.74 17.43
C ILE A 25 17.79 4.70 18.90
N LYS A 26 16.90 4.18 19.74
CA LYS A 26 17.17 3.82 21.14
C LYS A 26 16.91 2.34 21.38
N ARG A 27 17.83 1.68 22.06
CA ARG A 27 17.65 0.29 22.49
C ARG A 27 17.03 0.25 23.88
N ILE A 28 15.97 -0.53 24.02
CA ILE A 28 15.28 -0.72 25.29
C ILE A 28 15.18 -2.20 25.57
N PHE A 29 15.71 -2.62 26.71
CA PHE A 29 15.55 -3.99 27.18
C PHE A 29 14.36 -4.04 28.12
N LYS A 30 13.36 -4.86 27.79
CA LYS A 30 12.16 -5.05 28.60
C LYS A 30 11.97 -6.53 28.88
N THR A 31 11.41 -6.81 30.05
CA THR A 31 10.86 -8.12 30.35
C THR A 31 9.45 -8.20 29.76
N ILE A 32 9.18 -9.22 28.95
CA ILE A 32 7.86 -9.46 28.36
C ILE A 32 7.33 -10.83 28.75
N GLN A 33 6.01 -10.94 28.89
CA GLN A 33 5.33 -12.21 29.13
C GLN A 33 4.69 -12.70 27.84
N VAL A 34 5.08 -13.88 27.35
CA VAL A 34 4.52 -14.51 26.15
C VAL A 34 4.09 -15.93 26.50
N ARG A 35 2.81 -16.24 26.34
CA ARG A 35 2.22 -17.58 26.61
C ARG A 35 2.55 -18.13 28.01
N GLY A 36 2.52 -17.26 29.02
CA GLY A 36 2.81 -17.62 30.42
C GLY A 36 4.29 -17.74 30.77
N GLN A 37 5.21 -17.58 29.81
CA GLN A 37 6.65 -17.55 30.05
C GLN A 37 7.15 -16.10 30.13
N ILE A 38 8.01 -15.83 31.11
CA ILE A 38 8.66 -14.52 31.28
C ILE A 38 9.99 -14.54 30.53
N LEU A 39 10.14 -13.64 29.57
CA LEU A 39 11.37 -13.45 28.81
C LEU A 39 12.00 -12.13 29.25
N ASP A 40 13.13 -12.25 29.95
CA ASP A 40 13.92 -11.10 30.40
C ASP A 40 14.84 -10.59 29.29
N ASN A 41 15.16 -9.28 29.37
CA ASN A 41 16.10 -8.62 28.47
C ASN A 41 15.76 -8.75 26.97
N VAL A 42 14.48 -8.68 26.62
CA VAL A 42 14.07 -8.63 25.21
C VAL A 42 14.38 -7.23 24.66
N LEU A 43 15.14 -7.19 23.57
CA LEU A 43 15.53 -5.96 22.89
C LEU A 43 14.38 -5.41 22.04
N PHE A 44 13.95 -4.20 22.38
CA PHE A 44 13.11 -3.34 21.56
C PHE A 44 13.95 -2.20 20.99
N ILE A 45 13.63 -1.80 19.76
CA ILE A 45 14.25 -0.66 19.09
C ILE A 45 13.18 0.42 18.93
N GLU A 46 13.39 1.57 19.56
CA GLU A 46 12.57 2.77 19.38
C GLU A 46 13.21 3.67 18.33
N LEU A 47 12.42 4.13 17.36
CA LEU A 47 12.88 5.01 16.28
C LEU A 47 12.61 6.48 16.64
N ILE A 48 13.64 7.32 16.54
CA ILE A 48 13.55 8.76 16.75
C ILE A 48 13.38 9.44 15.40
N LEU A 49 12.12 9.64 15.01
CA LEU A 49 11.73 10.22 13.72
C LEU A 49 12.40 11.56 13.41
N LYS A 50 12.52 12.45 14.40
CA LYS A 50 13.13 13.77 14.22
C LYS A 50 14.59 13.68 13.78
N ARG A 51 15.39 12.84 14.46
CA ARG A 51 16.81 12.64 14.12
C ARG A 51 16.98 11.89 12.80
N LEU A 52 16.10 10.93 12.52
CA LEU A 52 16.08 10.25 11.23
C LEU A 52 15.89 11.26 10.09
N TYR A 53 14.93 12.17 10.22
CA TYR A 53 14.64 13.19 9.21
C TYR A 53 15.83 14.14 9.01
N GLU A 54 16.38 14.69 10.10
CA GLU A 54 17.56 15.58 10.07
C GLU A 54 18.77 14.94 9.35
N VAL A 55 18.99 13.64 9.56
CA VAL A 55 20.13 12.92 8.95
C VAL A 55 19.84 12.50 7.50
N THR A 56 18.59 12.22 7.16
CA THR A 56 18.18 11.78 5.81
C THR A 56 18.07 12.97 4.85
N PHE A 57 17.69 14.15 5.35
CA PHE A 57 17.45 15.36 4.58
C PHE A 57 18.22 16.56 5.17
N PRO A 58 19.57 16.62 5.04
CA PRO A 58 20.38 17.64 5.69
C PRO A 58 20.26 19.06 5.11
N GLU A 59 19.63 19.24 3.94
CA GLU A 59 19.61 20.52 3.19
C GLU A 59 18.39 21.42 3.50
N GLU A 60 17.48 21.01 4.40
CA GLU A 60 16.23 21.75 4.69
C GLU A 60 16.31 22.70 5.90
N ILE A 61 17.51 23.02 6.40
CA ILE A 61 17.71 23.85 7.61
C ILE A 61 18.31 25.21 7.26
N GLU A 62 17.61 26.01 6.45
CA GLU A 62 17.74 27.47 6.54
C GLU A 62 16.35 28.11 6.75
N GLU A 63 16.21 28.73 7.92
CA GLU A 63 15.18 29.67 8.38
C GLU A 63 13.73 29.20 8.57
N ASN A 64 13.49 28.63 9.76
CA ASN A 64 12.43 29.05 10.69
C ASN A 64 11.07 29.47 10.09
N THR A 65 10.45 28.60 9.29
CA THR A 65 9.00 28.40 9.27
C THR A 65 8.72 26.90 9.16
N LEU A 66 7.79 26.40 9.99
CA LEU A 66 7.32 25.02 9.97
C LEU A 66 6.72 24.69 8.59
N SER A 67 7.49 24.05 7.73
CA SER A 67 7.06 23.42 6.48
C SER A 67 8.18 22.49 6.00
N PRO A 68 7.93 21.23 5.63
CA PRO A 68 8.93 20.41 4.91
C PRO A 68 9.01 20.86 3.43
N PRO A 69 10.17 21.31 2.91
CA PRO A 69 10.44 21.52 1.48
C PRO A 69 10.49 20.17 0.71
N LYS A 70 9.88 19.98 -0.46
CA LYS A 70 10.28 20.37 -1.84
C LYS A 70 11.65 19.87 -2.33
N GLU A 71 11.58 18.77 -3.09
CA GLU A 71 12.38 18.31 -4.25
C GLU A 71 13.90 18.57 -4.30
N ILE A 72 14.71 17.50 -4.38
CA ILE A 72 15.99 17.49 -5.12
C ILE A 72 16.12 16.16 -5.91
N PRO A 73 16.56 16.18 -7.18
CA PRO A 73 16.55 15.04 -8.09
C PRO A 73 17.83 14.19 -7.93
N LEU A 74 17.74 12.88 -8.13
CA LEU A 74 18.94 12.09 -8.39
C LEU A 74 18.73 11.03 -9.48
N SER A 75 19.38 11.32 -10.59
CA SER A 75 19.78 10.41 -11.65
C SER A 75 20.43 9.14 -11.09
N VAL A 76 20.03 8.00 -11.62
CA VAL A 76 20.87 6.80 -11.60
C VAL A 76 20.95 6.29 -13.03
N GLU A 77 22.03 6.70 -13.71
CA GLU A 77 22.62 5.90 -14.78
C GLU A 77 23.10 4.59 -14.16
N GLY A 78 22.58 3.49 -14.70
CA GLY A 78 22.92 2.14 -14.29
C GLY A 78 22.64 1.21 -15.46
N GLU A 79 23.47 1.31 -16.49
CA GLU A 79 23.46 0.42 -17.65
C GLU A 79 23.45 -1.04 -17.22
N ARG A 80 22.41 -1.78 -17.62
CA ARG A 80 22.48 -3.23 -17.75
C ARG A 80 21.99 -3.66 -19.13
N ASN A 81 22.99 -4.11 -19.89
CA ASN A 81 22.95 -4.60 -21.25
C ASN A 81 21.84 -5.63 -21.53
N ILE A 82 21.13 -5.39 -22.63
CA ILE A 82 20.32 -6.36 -23.37
C ILE A 82 21.26 -7.24 -24.21
N PRO A 83 20.93 -8.53 -24.43
CA PRO A 83 21.17 -9.12 -25.76
C PRO A 83 19.87 -9.52 -26.46
N LYS A 84 19.72 -9.00 -27.69
CA LYS A 84 18.72 -9.40 -28.69
C LYS A 84 19.17 -10.64 -29.48
N LYS A 85 18.21 -11.49 -29.87
CA LYS A 85 18.12 -12.23 -31.16
C LYS A 85 16.67 -12.75 -31.28
N ARG A 86 15.82 -12.25 -32.20
CA ARG A 86 15.63 -12.64 -33.64
C ARG A 86 15.38 -14.16 -33.78
N GLU A 87 14.41 -14.71 -34.51
CA GLU A 87 13.49 -14.25 -35.57
C GLU A 87 12.40 -15.34 -35.77
N ASP A 88 11.23 -14.92 -36.28
CA ASP A 88 10.31 -15.56 -37.24
C ASP A 88 9.91 -17.04 -37.14
N THR A 89 8.59 -17.31 -37.08
CA THR A 89 7.81 -17.78 -38.26
C THR A 89 6.32 -17.94 -37.96
N THR A 90 5.51 -17.59 -38.96
CA THR A 90 4.06 -17.70 -39.07
C THR A 90 3.59 -19.15 -39.26
N SER A 91 2.42 -19.52 -38.73
CA SER A 91 1.41 -20.34 -39.43
C SER A 91 0.12 -20.50 -38.62
N LYS A 92 -1.01 -20.31 -39.31
CA LYS A 92 -2.40 -20.45 -38.86
C LYS A 92 -2.79 -21.94 -38.72
N VAL A 93 -3.86 -22.21 -37.95
CA VAL A 93 -5.09 -22.98 -38.33
C VAL A 93 -5.73 -23.73 -37.13
N THR A 94 -6.98 -23.35 -36.86
CA THR A 94 -8.14 -24.13 -36.35
C THR A 94 -8.14 -24.73 -34.93
N GLY A 95 -8.87 -24.02 -34.05
CA GLY A 95 -10.05 -24.50 -33.31
C GLY A 95 -9.99 -25.82 -32.52
N LEU A 96 -10.11 -25.71 -31.20
CA LEU A 96 -11.02 -26.57 -30.44
C LEU A 96 -11.46 -25.90 -29.13
N SER A 97 -12.78 -25.75 -29.02
CA SER A 97 -13.54 -25.37 -27.84
C SER A 97 -13.33 -26.40 -26.73
N LEU A 98 -12.92 -25.96 -25.52
CA LEU A 98 -13.28 -26.63 -24.28
C LEU A 98 -13.47 -25.60 -23.16
N LYS A 99 -14.67 -25.65 -22.58
CA LYS A 99 -15.13 -24.90 -21.41
C LYS A 99 -14.12 -24.96 -20.26
N GLY A 100 -13.71 -23.79 -19.76
CA GLY A 100 -13.04 -23.65 -18.47
C GLY A 100 -14.01 -23.02 -17.46
N GLU A 101 -14.74 -23.85 -16.73
CA GLU A 101 -15.41 -23.40 -15.50
C GLU A 101 -14.36 -23.30 -14.39
N THR A 102 -13.73 -22.13 -14.25
CA THR A 102 -12.81 -21.88 -13.14
C THR A 102 -13.62 -21.44 -11.91
N ASN A 103 -14.18 -22.41 -11.17
CA ASN A 103 -14.69 -22.18 -9.83
C ASN A 103 -13.52 -22.03 -8.86
N THR A 104 -12.89 -20.86 -8.83
CA THR A 104 -11.89 -20.54 -7.81
C THR A 104 -12.62 -20.36 -6.47
N LYS A 105 -12.59 -21.39 -5.62
CA LYS A 105 -12.93 -21.29 -4.20
C LYS A 105 -11.92 -20.36 -3.52
N ASN A 106 -12.26 -19.09 -3.39
CA ASN A 106 -11.51 -18.16 -2.54
C ASN A 106 -11.89 -18.42 -1.07
N THR A 107 -11.14 -19.29 -0.40
CA THR A 107 -11.07 -19.29 1.06
C THR A 107 -10.10 -18.18 1.45
N ILE A 108 -10.62 -17.04 1.90
CA ILE A 108 -9.80 -15.96 2.46
C ILE A 108 -10.08 -15.95 3.96
N GLU A 109 -9.07 -16.34 4.73
CA GLU A 109 -9.03 -16.12 6.17
C GLU A 109 -9.02 -14.61 6.40
N ILE A 110 -10.14 -14.12 6.93
CA ILE A 110 -10.32 -12.70 7.22
C ILE A 110 -9.53 -12.42 8.49
N THR A 111 -8.24 -12.06 8.34
CA THR A 111 -7.52 -11.37 9.41
C THR A 111 -8.10 -9.96 9.44
N ASN A 112 -9.17 -9.81 10.21
CA ASN A 112 -9.81 -8.54 10.51
C ASN A 112 -8.82 -7.69 11.31
N LYS A 113 -8.03 -6.88 10.60
CA LYS A 113 -7.53 -5.61 11.17
C LYS A 113 -8.79 -4.80 11.52
N ASP A 114 -8.82 -4.15 12.68
CA ASP A 114 -9.93 -3.60 13.47
C ASP A 114 -11.03 -2.71 12.80
N TYR A 115 -11.34 -2.86 11.50
CA TYR A 115 -12.45 -2.15 10.85
C TYR A 115 -13.83 -2.68 11.26
N LEU A 116 -13.91 -3.77 12.04
CA LEU A 116 -15.17 -4.32 12.54
C LEU A 116 -15.85 -3.43 13.59
N SER A 117 -15.11 -2.57 14.29
CA SER A 117 -15.67 -1.71 15.34
C SER A 117 -16.54 -0.56 14.80
N ILE A 118 -16.54 -0.32 13.48
CA ILE A 118 -17.31 0.75 12.85
C ILE A 118 -18.76 0.30 12.55
N ASN A 119 -19.01 -1.01 12.35
CA ASN A 119 -20.32 -1.50 11.94
C ASN A 119 -21.43 -1.40 13.02
N GLN A 120 -21.09 -1.07 14.27
CA GLN A 120 -22.07 -0.88 15.34
C GLN A 120 -22.54 0.58 15.51
N GLY A 121 -21.88 1.55 14.86
CA GLY A 121 -22.23 2.98 14.94
C GLY A 121 -22.77 3.60 13.66
N GLU A 122 -22.85 2.86 12.54
CA GLU A 122 -23.28 3.36 11.23
C GLU A 122 -24.76 3.77 11.14
N ALA A 123 -25.58 3.48 12.16
CA ALA A 123 -27.02 3.72 12.12
C ALA A 123 -27.46 5.16 12.47
N ASP A 124 -26.58 5.95 13.11
CA ASP A 124 -26.88 7.29 13.65
C ASP A 124 -25.96 8.41 13.10
N MET A 125 -25.05 8.09 12.17
CA MET A 125 -24.14 9.07 11.56
C MET A 125 -24.71 9.57 10.23
N ASP A 126 -24.63 10.88 10.00
CA ASP A 126 -25.06 11.47 8.74
C ASP A 126 -24.16 10.99 7.58
N GLN A 127 -24.70 10.95 6.35
CA GLN A 127 -23.95 10.46 5.18
C GLN A 127 -22.66 11.25 4.93
N VAL A 128 -22.68 12.56 5.23
CA VAL A 128 -21.51 13.44 5.09
C VAL A 128 -20.39 12.98 6.03
N ASP A 129 -20.71 12.68 7.28
CA ASP A 129 -19.73 12.21 8.27
C ASP A 129 -19.12 10.86 7.87
N MET A 130 -19.95 9.95 7.33
CA MET A 130 -19.45 8.67 6.81
C MET A 130 -18.47 8.84 5.65
N ILE A 131 -18.78 9.72 4.70
CA ILE A 131 -17.88 10.01 3.58
C ILE A 131 -16.55 10.56 4.08
N GLU A 132 -16.56 11.48 5.05
CA GLU A 132 -15.35 12.06 5.62
C GLU A 132 -14.49 11.01 6.35
N ILE A 133 -15.11 10.16 7.17
CA ILE A 133 -14.43 9.07 7.88
C ILE A 133 -13.77 8.10 6.88
N TYR A 134 -14.52 7.64 5.89
CA TYR A 134 -13.98 6.70 4.91
C TYR A 134 -12.91 7.34 4.03
N THR A 135 -13.03 8.64 3.72
CA THR A 135 -11.98 9.40 3.03
C THR A 135 -10.68 9.36 3.82
N GLN A 136 -10.74 9.61 5.12
CA GLN A 136 -9.56 9.58 5.98
C GLN A 136 -8.93 8.18 6.05
N ILE A 137 -9.75 7.15 6.25
CA ILE A 137 -9.28 5.75 6.32
C ILE A 137 -8.60 5.33 5.01
N VAL A 138 -9.21 5.65 3.86
CA VAL A 138 -8.66 5.29 2.55
C VAL A 138 -7.34 6.02 2.32
N LYS A 139 -7.27 7.33 2.61
CA LYS A 139 -6.05 8.13 2.47
C LYS A 139 -4.90 7.61 3.33
N GLU A 140 -5.19 7.20 4.56
CA GLU A 140 -4.20 6.58 5.44
C GLU A 140 -3.71 5.24 4.89
N ASN A 141 -4.63 4.35 4.48
CA ASN A 141 -4.28 3.02 3.99
C ASN A 141 -3.37 3.05 2.74
N ILE A 142 -3.56 4.04 1.87
CA ILE A 142 -2.82 4.15 0.60
C ILE A 142 -1.60 5.08 0.68
N ASP A 143 -1.25 5.59 1.87
CA ASP A 143 -0.20 6.60 2.04
C ASP A 143 -0.38 7.82 1.10
N TYR A 144 -1.60 8.37 1.05
CA TYR A 144 -2.00 9.40 0.07
C TYR A 144 -1.02 10.58 -0.02
N GLU A 145 -0.56 11.11 1.13
CA GLU A 145 0.37 12.25 1.14
C GLU A 145 1.74 11.89 0.55
N ILE A 146 2.22 10.65 0.74
CA ILE A 146 3.48 10.17 0.17
C ILE A 146 3.31 10.00 -1.35
N LEU A 147 2.23 9.35 -1.79
CA LEU A 147 1.93 9.21 -3.22
C LEU A 147 1.79 10.57 -3.90
N LYS A 148 1.11 11.52 -3.25
CA LYS A 148 0.93 12.88 -3.77
C LYS A 148 2.27 13.62 -3.88
N ALA A 149 3.16 13.47 -2.92
CA ALA A 149 4.48 14.09 -2.94
C ALA A 149 5.37 13.53 -4.07
N ASP A 150 5.30 12.22 -4.34
CA ASP A 150 6.01 11.58 -5.44
C ASP A 150 5.47 12.02 -6.82
N MET A 151 4.20 12.41 -6.90
CA MET A 151 3.50 12.77 -8.12
C MET A 151 3.54 14.29 -8.38
N LYS A 152 4.51 14.73 -9.18
CA LYS A 152 4.73 16.17 -9.47
C LYS A 152 3.47 16.93 -9.92
N TYR A 153 2.59 16.36 -10.78
CA TYR A 153 1.45 17.09 -11.39
C TYR A 153 0.25 16.21 -11.84
N GLN A 154 0.08 15.01 -11.27
CA GLN A 154 -1.03 14.10 -11.64
C GLN A 154 -1.85 13.67 -10.41
N TYR A 155 -1.91 14.52 -9.39
CA TYR A 155 -2.65 14.18 -8.17
C TYR A 155 -4.17 14.25 -8.40
N GLU A 156 -4.65 14.88 -9.47
CA GLU A 156 -6.06 14.87 -9.87
C GLU A 156 -6.54 13.43 -10.11
N LEU A 157 -5.75 12.61 -10.80
CA LEU A 157 -6.08 11.20 -11.04
C LEU A 157 -6.05 10.37 -9.75
N LEU A 158 -5.12 10.70 -8.84
CA LEU A 158 -5.06 10.08 -7.52
C LEU A 158 -6.30 10.44 -6.68
N ASP A 159 -6.75 11.69 -6.75
CA ASP A 159 -7.93 12.17 -6.04
C ASP A 159 -9.21 11.50 -6.57
N GLU A 160 -9.37 11.43 -7.90
CA GLU A 160 -10.47 10.70 -8.54
C GLU A 160 -10.50 9.22 -8.13
N LEU A 161 -9.33 8.56 -8.07
CA LEU A 161 -9.26 7.17 -7.65
C LEU A 161 -9.67 7.00 -6.17
N VAL A 162 -9.26 7.92 -5.31
CA VAL A 162 -9.68 7.94 -3.89
C VAL A 162 -11.19 8.14 -3.78
N GLU A 163 -11.74 9.11 -4.51
CA GLU A 163 -13.18 9.39 -4.52
C GLU A 163 -13.98 8.15 -4.92
N ILE A 164 -13.58 7.45 -5.98
CA ILE A 164 -14.22 6.20 -6.42
C ILE A 164 -14.13 5.11 -5.34
N ILE A 165 -12.99 4.98 -4.65
CA ILE A 165 -12.84 4.00 -3.57
C ILE A 165 -13.80 4.35 -2.42
N VAL A 166 -13.84 5.63 -2.02
CA VAL A 166 -14.71 6.14 -0.96
C VAL A 166 -16.18 5.90 -1.28
N ASP A 167 -16.62 6.23 -2.50
CA ASP A 167 -17.98 5.98 -2.98
C ASP A 167 -18.37 4.51 -2.85
N VAL A 168 -17.43 3.59 -3.14
CA VAL A 168 -17.71 2.16 -3.02
C VAL A 168 -17.85 1.74 -1.56
N VAL A 169 -17.04 2.27 -0.63
CA VAL A 169 -17.00 1.81 0.78
C VAL A 169 -17.96 2.53 1.73
N ALA A 170 -18.39 3.76 1.38
CA ALA A 170 -19.31 4.57 2.18
C ALA A 170 -20.79 4.18 1.97
N VAL A 171 -21.11 3.49 0.87
CA VAL A 171 -22.50 3.06 0.58
C VAL A 171 -22.96 1.93 1.48
N GLN A 172 -24.05 2.12 2.22
CA GLN A 172 -24.66 1.04 2.99
C GLN A 172 -25.53 0.14 2.09
N ARG A 173 -25.09 -1.10 1.84
CA ARG A 173 -25.90 -2.12 1.16
C ARG A 173 -25.55 -3.54 1.61
N LYS A 174 -26.45 -4.50 1.39
CA LYS A 174 -26.21 -5.91 1.76
C LYS A 174 -25.40 -6.67 0.71
N ARG A 175 -25.63 -6.38 -0.57
CA ARG A 175 -24.99 -7.04 -1.71
C ARG A 175 -24.65 -6.07 -2.83
N ILE A 176 -23.77 -6.50 -3.73
CA ILE A 176 -23.31 -5.74 -4.90
C ILE A 176 -23.14 -6.69 -6.09
N ARG A 177 -23.55 -6.25 -7.28
CA ARG A 177 -23.41 -7.02 -8.51
C ARG A 177 -22.18 -6.58 -9.31
N ILE A 178 -21.27 -7.51 -9.56
CA ILE A 178 -20.03 -7.26 -10.32
C ILE A 178 -19.94 -8.27 -11.46
N GLY A 179 -19.94 -7.78 -12.71
CA GLY A 179 -19.85 -8.66 -13.89
C GLY A 179 -20.99 -9.67 -14.00
N GLY A 180 -22.18 -9.33 -13.51
CA GLY A 180 -23.36 -10.19 -13.55
C GLY A 180 -23.54 -11.09 -12.32
N ALA A 181 -22.50 -11.28 -11.50
CA ALA A 181 -22.54 -12.11 -10.29
C ALA A 181 -22.77 -11.28 -9.02
N GLU A 182 -23.42 -11.88 -8.03
CA GLU A 182 -23.87 -11.27 -6.77
C GLU A 182 -22.88 -11.54 -5.63
N TYR A 183 -22.31 -10.49 -5.03
CA TYR A 183 -21.33 -10.60 -3.95
C TYR A 183 -21.87 -9.99 -2.65
N PRO A 184 -21.55 -10.55 -1.46
CA PRO A 184 -21.78 -9.87 -0.20
C PRO A 184 -21.04 -8.53 -0.19
N TYR A 185 -21.73 -7.44 0.11
CA TYR A 185 -21.14 -6.11 0.03
C TYR A 185 -19.98 -5.94 1.01
N GLY A 186 -20.11 -6.43 2.25
CA GLY A 186 -19.04 -6.39 3.24
C GLY A 186 -17.73 -7.05 2.78
N LEU A 187 -17.82 -8.10 1.94
CA LEU A 187 -16.63 -8.73 1.34
C LEU A 187 -15.95 -7.80 0.34
N VAL A 188 -16.73 -7.10 -0.49
CA VAL A 188 -16.21 -6.15 -1.47
C VAL A 188 -15.65 -4.93 -0.77
N LYS A 189 -16.39 -4.34 0.18
CA LYS A 189 -15.92 -3.24 1.04
C LYS A 189 -14.59 -3.59 1.71
N GLY A 190 -14.48 -4.78 2.29
CA GLY A 190 -13.23 -5.24 2.90
C GLY A 190 -12.07 -5.43 1.92
N LYS A 191 -12.31 -5.63 0.61
CA LYS A 191 -11.24 -5.64 -0.41
C LYS A 191 -10.76 -4.23 -0.75
N PHE A 192 -11.67 -3.28 -0.89
CA PHE A 192 -11.34 -1.88 -1.16
C PHE A 192 -10.59 -1.25 0.01
N LEU A 193 -11.01 -1.53 1.26
CA LEU A 193 -10.32 -1.06 2.46
C LEU A 193 -8.94 -1.71 2.71
N LYS A 194 -8.55 -2.71 1.91
CA LYS A 194 -7.22 -3.34 1.98
C LYS A 194 -6.26 -2.82 0.92
N LEU A 195 -6.68 -1.88 0.08
CA LEU A 195 -5.79 -1.25 -0.89
C LEU A 195 -4.71 -0.46 -0.14
N ASP A 196 -3.49 -0.54 -0.66
CA ASP A 196 -2.31 0.15 -0.15
C ASP A 196 -1.63 0.96 -1.28
N SER A 197 -0.58 1.70 -0.93
CA SER A 197 0.18 2.52 -1.87
C SER A 197 0.71 1.74 -3.08
N GLY A 198 1.06 0.46 -2.92
CA GLY A 198 1.51 -0.40 -4.00
C GLY A 198 0.42 -0.71 -5.03
N HIS A 199 -0.81 -0.96 -4.57
CA HIS A 199 -1.95 -1.16 -5.47
C HIS A 199 -2.25 0.10 -6.30
N ILE A 200 -2.21 1.26 -5.66
CA ILE A 200 -2.47 2.54 -6.31
C ILE A 200 -1.40 2.84 -7.37
N ARG A 201 -0.13 2.70 -7.02
CA ARG A 201 0.99 2.85 -7.99
C ARG A 201 0.81 1.94 -9.20
N TYR A 202 0.46 0.67 -8.99
CA TYR A 202 0.23 -0.26 -10.09
C TYR A 202 -0.89 0.20 -11.04
N VAL A 203 -2.00 0.72 -10.49
CA VAL A 203 -3.12 1.23 -11.30
C VAL A 203 -2.68 2.46 -12.11
N LEU A 204 -2.02 3.42 -11.46
CA LEU A 204 -1.53 4.64 -12.11
C LEU A 204 -0.55 4.31 -13.26
N ASP A 205 0.45 3.45 -12.99
CA ASP A 205 1.39 2.92 -13.99
C ASP A 205 0.67 2.24 -15.16
N SER A 206 -0.38 1.47 -14.86
CA SER A 206 -1.15 0.74 -15.87
C SER A 206 -1.97 1.68 -16.75
N MET A 207 -2.52 2.73 -16.16
CA MET A 207 -3.28 3.76 -16.90
C MET A 207 -2.37 4.55 -17.84
N GLU A 208 -1.17 4.91 -17.40
CA GLU A 208 -0.18 5.59 -18.26
C GLU A 208 0.25 4.72 -19.45
N LYS A 209 0.47 3.42 -19.21
CA LYS A 209 0.93 2.48 -20.25
C LYS A 209 -0.19 2.06 -21.22
N THR A 210 -1.45 2.20 -20.84
CA THR A 210 -2.58 1.77 -21.66
C THR A 210 -2.98 2.86 -22.66
N THR A 211 -2.56 2.72 -23.91
CA THR A 211 -2.92 3.64 -25.01
C THR A 211 -4.09 3.16 -25.85
N THR A 212 -4.61 1.96 -25.56
CA THR A 212 -5.74 1.35 -26.27
C THR A 212 -7.06 1.70 -25.63
N HIS A 213 -8.08 1.96 -26.46
CA HIS A 213 -9.44 2.22 -26.00
C HIS A 213 -9.96 1.07 -25.12
N ILE A 214 -10.40 1.38 -23.90
CA ILE A 214 -10.94 0.38 -22.97
C ILE A 214 -12.32 -0.04 -23.48
N VAL A 215 -12.43 -1.28 -23.96
CA VAL A 215 -13.69 -1.85 -24.50
C VAL A 215 -14.43 -2.75 -23.48
N ASN A 216 -13.76 -3.16 -22.41
CA ASN A 216 -14.28 -4.15 -21.45
C ASN A 216 -14.56 -3.53 -20.08
N ILE A 217 -15.48 -2.56 -20.05
CA ILE A 217 -15.93 -1.93 -18.80
C ILE A 217 -17.02 -2.79 -18.19
N ARG A 218 -16.74 -3.39 -17.03
CA ARG A 218 -17.75 -4.17 -16.29
C ARG A 218 -18.58 -3.23 -15.44
N ARG A 219 -19.89 -3.21 -15.68
CA ARG A 219 -20.83 -2.44 -14.86
C ARG A 219 -20.87 -2.98 -13.44
N ILE A 220 -20.80 -2.07 -12.47
CA ILE A 220 -21.06 -2.31 -11.06
C ILE A 220 -22.45 -1.71 -10.78
N CYS A 221 -23.39 -2.53 -10.29
CA CYS A 221 -24.72 -2.12 -9.85
C CYS A 221 -24.95 -2.58 -8.42
#